data_AF-A0A7S1BCU4-F1
#
_entry.id   AF-A0A7S1BCU4-F1
#
_cell.length_a   1.000
_cell.length_b   1.000
_cell.length_c   1.000
_cell.angle_alpha   90.00
_cell.angle_beta   90.00
_cell.angle_gamma   90.00
#
_symmetry.space_group_name_H-M   'P 1'
#
loop_
_entity.id
_entity.type
_entity.pdbx_description
1 polymer ?
#
loop_
_entity_poly.entity_id
_entity_poly.type
_entity_poly.pdbx_seq_one_letter_code
_entity_poly.pdbx_strand_id
1 'polypeptide(L)'
;RVSKVCHHRPPSPPLSLSPSPPAMPTAESMSVDGPSATDGNVCNVVYCSLSGAACQRPVISPTTGHVYERSILLQCLLENGGVDPVDGKAPLKEDDLIELRGAAGAAVPPRLPSSSSIPAVLTALRDEYDASALETFGLRKSLMETRRELSQALYRVDAA
;
A
#
# COMPACT_ATOMS: atom_id res chain seq x y z
N ARG A 1 -25.81 7.01 62.99
CA ARG A 1 -24.34 6.98 62.78
C ARG A 1 -24.10 6.95 61.28
N VAL A 2 -23.77 8.09 60.70
CA VAL A 2 -23.43 8.23 59.28
C VAL A 2 -21.96 7.84 59.15
N SER A 3 -21.68 6.64 58.66
CA SER A 3 -20.31 6.23 58.33
C SER A 3 -20.06 6.51 56.85
N LYS A 4 -19.30 7.59 56.66
CA LYS A 4 -18.73 8.08 55.41
C LYS A 4 -17.70 7.06 54.93
N VAL A 5 -18.01 6.29 53.89
CA VAL A 5 -17.00 5.47 53.19
C VAL A 5 -16.36 6.38 52.15
N CYS A 6 -15.12 6.75 52.40
CA CYS A 6 -14.29 7.54 51.50
C CYS A 6 -14.02 6.73 50.22
N HIS A 7 -14.54 7.19 49.08
CA HIS A 7 -14.06 6.76 47.77
C HIS A 7 -12.60 7.21 47.61
N HIS A 8 -11.66 6.27 47.72
CA HIS A 8 -10.30 6.50 47.31
C HIS A 8 -10.28 6.63 45.78
N ARG A 9 -10.18 7.86 45.30
CA ARG A 9 -9.91 8.18 43.90
C ARG A 9 -8.47 7.74 43.58
N PRO A 10 -8.24 6.74 42.70
CA PRO A 10 -6.89 6.46 42.24
C PRO A 10 -6.36 7.61 41.38
N PRO A 11 -5.04 7.86 41.37
CA PRO A 11 -4.44 8.97 40.66
C PRO A 11 -4.66 8.84 39.15
N SER A 12 -5.01 9.96 38.51
CA SER A 12 -5.15 10.09 37.06
C SER A 12 -3.85 9.68 36.35
N PRO A 13 -3.89 8.72 35.40
CA PRO A 13 -2.74 8.46 34.55
C PRO A 13 -2.54 9.62 33.55
N PRO A 14 -1.29 9.94 33.17
CA PRO A 14 -1.01 11.05 32.28
C PRO A 14 -1.59 10.81 30.89
N LEU A 15 -2.04 11.90 30.28
CA LEU A 15 -2.50 11.99 28.90
C LEU A 15 -1.42 11.47 27.94
N SER A 16 -1.86 10.62 27.02
CA SER A 16 -1.35 10.42 25.65
C SER A 16 0.11 10.76 25.37
N LEU A 17 0.94 9.73 25.17
CA LEU A 17 1.91 9.77 24.08
C LEU A 17 1.63 8.58 23.17
N SER A 18 0.98 8.87 22.05
CA SER A 18 1.06 8.05 20.85
C SER A 18 2.54 7.84 20.48
N PRO A 19 2.99 6.62 20.18
CA PRO A 19 4.29 6.45 19.55
C PRO A 19 4.20 7.05 18.14
N SER A 20 4.87 8.19 17.96
CA SER A 20 5.24 8.67 16.63
C SER A 20 5.97 7.53 15.89
N PRO A 21 5.62 7.27 14.62
CA PRO A 21 6.29 6.23 13.84
C PRO A 21 7.80 6.51 13.77
N PRO A 22 8.65 5.46 13.71
CA PRO A 22 10.06 5.69 13.42
C PRO A 22 10.15 6.40 12.07
N ALA A 23 10.76 7.59 12.08
CA ALA A 23 11.13 8.29 10.87
C ALA A 23 12.02 7.36 10.05
N MET A 24 11.49 6.94 8.89
CA MET A 24 12.29 6.36 7.82
C MET A 24 13.39 7.35 7.45
N PRO A 25 14.61 6.90 7.08
CA PRO A 25 15.65 7.81 6.64
C PRO A 25 15.14 8.60 5.43
N THR A 26 15.27 9.93 5.51
CA THR A 26 15.13 10.82 4.37
C THR A 26 16.06 10.34 3.28
N ALA A 27 15.51 9.98 2.13
CA ALA A 27 16.26 9.75 0.91
C ALA A 27 17.13 10.98 0.64
N GLU A 28 18.44 10.82 0.80
CA GLU A 28 19.39 11.77 0.24
C GLU A 28 19.26 11.72 -1.28
N SER A 29 18.98 12.90 -1.83
CA SER A 29 19.03 13.21 -3.24
C SER A 29 20.43 12.93 -3.78
N MET A 30 20.62 11.76 -4.39
CA MET A 30 21.68 11.61 -5.40
C MET A 30 21.15 12.18 -6.71
N SER A 31 21.34 13.49 -6.85
CA SER A 31 21.29 14.17 -8.13
C SER A 31 22.43 13.61 -8.99
N VAL A 32 22.09 12.79 -9.98
CA VAL A 32 23.01 12.53 -11.09
C VAL A 32 22.48 13.35 -12.26
N ASP A 33 23.19 14.45 -12.53
CA ASP A 33 23.03 15.28 -13.71
C ASP A 33 23.15 14.44 -15.00
N GLY A 34 22.16 14.64 -15.89
CA GLY A 34 22.12 14.53 -17.37
C GLY A 34 23.04 13.57 -18.16
N PRO A 35 22.55 13.11 -19.33
CA PRO A 35 22.51 14.05 -20.44
C PRO A 35 21.14 14.15 -21.10
N SER A 36 20.83 15.37 -21.52
CA SER A 36 19.77 15.72 -22.44
C SER A 36 19.95 15.04 -23.80
N ALA A 37 19.01 14.18 -24.18
CA ALA A 37 18.76 13.81 -25.56
C ALA A 37 17.28 14.08 -25.86
N THR A 38 17.05 15.07 -26.72
CA THR A 38 15.76 15.34 -27.35
C THR A 38 15.36 14.17 -28.23
N ASP A 39 14.38 13.38 -27.80
CA ASP A 39 13.54 12.57 -28.70
C ASP A 39 12.13 12.49 -28.10
N GLY A 40 11.15 12.93 -28.88
CA GLY A 40 9.76 13.06 -28.48
C GLY A 40 9.08 11.71 -28.28
N ASN A 41 9.25 11.10 -27.11
CA ASN A 41 8.32 10.09 -26.62
C ASN A 41 7.98 10.39 -25.16
N VAL A 42 6.89 11.15 -24.97
CA VAL A 42 6.26 11.29 -23.65
C VAL A 42 5.72 9.91 -23.31
N CYS A 43 6.45 9.18 -22.46
CA CYS A 43 6.00 7.93 -21.89
C CYS A 43 4.78 8.22 -21.00
N ASN A 44 3.59 8.19 -21.61
CA ASN A 44 2.31 8.18 -20.90
C ASN A 44 2.17 6.84 -20.16
N VAL A 45 2.84 6.74 -19.00
CA VAL A 45 2.75 5.59 -18.11
C VAL A 45 1.48 5.73 -17.28
N VAL A 46 0.58 4.75 -17.41
CA VAL A 46 -0.65 4.67 -16.63
C VAL A 46 -0.48 3.58 -15.59
N TYR A 47 -0.84 3.87 -14.34
CA TYR A 47 -0.66 2.93 -13.23
C TYR A 47 -1.98 2.25 -12.88
N CYS A 48 -1.88 0.98 -12.45
CA CYS A 48 -3.02 0.20 -12.01
C CYS A 48 -3.41 0.60 -10.59
N SER A 49 -4.69 0.87 -10.36
CA SER A 49 -5.19 1.26 -9.03
C SER A 49 -5.15 0.10 -8.01
N LEU A 50 -4.98 -1.14 -8.48
CA LEU A 50 -4.89 -2.34 -7.62
C LEU A 50 -3.46 -2.67 -7.23
N SER A 51 -2.55 -2.73 -8.20
CA SER A 51 -1.17 -3.16 -7.96
C SER A 51 -0.18 -2.01 -7.82
N GLY A 52 -0.56 -0.79 -8.20
CA GLY A 52 0.36 0.35 -8.31
C GLY A 52 1.41 0.19 -9.42
N ALA A 53 1.39 -0.91 -10.18
CA ALA A 53 2.32 -1.17 -11.26
C ALA A 53 1.90 -0.48 -12.57
N ALA A 54 2.86 -0.31 -13.48
CA ALA A 54 2.59 0.22 -14.81
C ALA A 54 1.72 -0.75 -15.63
N CYS A 55 0.59 -0.26 -16.14
CA CYS A 55 -0.37 -1.07 -16.90
C CYS A 55 0.17 -1.40 -18.30
N GLN A 56 0.20 -2.68 -18.67
CA GLN A 56 0.47 -3.08 -20.06
C GLN A 56 -0.80 -2.99 -20.93
N ARG A 57 -1.94 -3.42 -20.39
CA ARG A 57 -3.26 -3.33 -21.02
C ARG A 57 -4.22 -2.60 -20.09
N PRO A 58 -4.19 -1.26 -20.09
CA PRO A 58 -5.03 -0.47 -19.22
C PRO A 58 -6.50 -0.52 -19.68
N VAL A 59 -7.37 -0.86 -18.73
CA VAL A 59 -8.83 -0.88 -18.87
C VAL A 59 -9.43 0.05 -17.82
N ILE A 60 -10.52 0.71 -18.18
CA ILE A 60 -11.30 1.56 -17.27
C ILE A 60 -12.61 0.86 -16.93
N SER A 61 -12.99 0.93 -15.66
CA SER A 61 -14.35 0.67 -15.21
C SER A 61 -15.23 1.92 -15.47
N PRO A 62 -16.33 1.81 -16.23
CA PRO A 62 -17.16 2.96 -16.59
C PRO A 62 -17.87 3.59 -15.37
N THR A 63 -18.11 2.79 -14.33
CA THR A 63 -18.89 3.22 -13.16
C THR A 63 -18.08 4.05 -12.16
N THR A 64 -16.79 3.74 -12.00
CA THR A 64 -15.90 4.36 -11.01
C THR A 64 -14.80 5.20 -11.65
N GLY A 65 -14.50 4.96 -12.94
CA GLY A 65 -13.49 5.73 -13.68
C GLY A 65 -12.05 5.38 -13.30
N HIS A 66 -11.83 4.33 -12.50
CA HIS A 66 -10.50 3.88 -12.13
C HIS A 66 -9.84 3.11 -13.27
N VAL A 67 -8.51 3.24 -13.37
CA VAL A 67 -7.71 2.50 -14.34
C VAL A 67 -7.16 1.23 -13.68
N TYR A 68 -7.33 0.13 -14.38
CA TYR A 68 -6.85 -1.19 -13.97
C TYR A 68 -6.04 -1.85 -15.08
N GLU A 69 -5.21 -2.81 -14.69
CA GLU A 69 -4.66 -3.75 -15.64
C GLU A 69 -5.66 -4.88 -15.90
N ARG A 70 -5.91 -5.18 -17.18
CA ARG A 70 -6.92 -6.18 -17.57
C ARG A 70 -6.73 -7.53 -16.88
N SER A 71 -5.50 -8.05 -16.83
CA SER A 71 -5.23 -9.38 -16.25
C SER A 71 -5.55 -9.44 -14.75
N ILE A 72 -5.16 -8.40 -14.00
CA ILE A 72 -5.35 -8.31 -12.55
C ILE A 72 -6.83 -8.10 -12.23
N LEU A 73 -7.51 -7.22 -12.97
CA LEU A 73 -8.93 -6.95 -12.77
C LEU A 73 -9.78 -8.20 -13.00
N LEU A 74 -9.52 -8.97 -14.07
CA LEU A 74 -10.25 -10.21 -14.35
C LEU A 74 -10.09 -11.24 -13.22
N GLN A 75 -8.87 -11.39 -12.70
CA GLN A 75 -8.62 -12.27 -11.56
C GLN A 75 -9.39 -11.81 -10.30
N CYS A 76 -9.37 -10.51 -10.00
CA CYS A 76 -10.13 -9.95 -8.89
C CYS A 76 -11.65 -10.10 -9.08
N LEU A 77 -12.18 -9.95 -10.29
CA LEU A 77 -13.61 -10.12 -10.55
C LEU A 77 -14.07 -11.57 -10.34
N LEU A 78 -13.22 -12.54 -10.69
CA LEU A 78 -13.47 -13.96 -10.43
C LEU A 78 -13.51 -14.26 -8.93
N GLU A 79 -12.60 -13.66 -8.15
CA GLU A 79 -12.47 -13.91 -6.72
C GLU A 79 -13.53 -13.17 -5.88
N ASN A 80 -13.88 -11.94 -6.29
CA ASN A 80 -14.82 -11.07 -5.56
C ASN A 80 -16.27 -11.16 -6.05
N GLY A 81 -16.58 -12.00 -7.05
CA GLY A 81 -17.94 -12.23 -7.52
C GLY A 81 -18.54 -11.11 -8.38
N GLY A 82 -17.72 -10.46 -9.21
CA GLY A 82 -18.19 -9.46 -10.19
C GLY A 82 -18.43 -8.06 -9.61
N VAL A 83 -17.73 -7.68 -8.54
CA VAL A 83 -17.78 -6.36 -7.92
C VAL A 83 -16.44 -5.64 -8.10
N ASP A 84 -16.49 -4.31 -8.31
CA ASP A 84 -15.30 -3.48 -8.41
C ASP A 84 -14.45 -3.52 -7.10
N PRO A 85 -13.16 -3.90 -7.16
CA PRO A 85 -12.31 -4.09 -5.97
C PRO A 85 -11.97 -2.83 -5.16
N VAL A 86 -12.10 -1.62 -5.73
CA VAL A 86 -11.76 -0.37 -5.01
C VAL A 86 -12.96 0.19 -4.24
N ASP A 87 -14.13 0.25 -4.88
CA ASP A 87 -15.30 0.92 -4.31
C ASP A 87 -16.38 -0.06 -3.78
N GLY A 88 -16.30 -1.36 -4.09
CA GLY A 88 -17.13 -2.43 -3.52
C GLY A 88 -18.64 -2.32 -3.74
N LYS A 89 -19.11 -1.32 -4.51
CA LYS A 89 -20.52 -0.92 -4.61
C LYS A 89 -21.15 -1.18 -5.98
N ALA A 90 -20.34 -1.30 -7.04
CA ALA A 90 -20.83 -1.42 -8.41
C ALA A 90 -20.57 -2.83 -8.96
N PRO A 91 -21.58 -3.50 -9.54
CA PRO A 91 -21.36 -4.71 -10.31
C PRO A 91 -20.58 -4.35 -11.59
N LEU A 92 -19.51 -5.07 -11.86
CA LEU A 92 -18.66 -4.88 -13.02
C LEU A 92 -18.52 -6.21 -13.75
N LYS A 93 -18.97 -6.25 -15.00
CA LYS A 93 -18.80 -7.40 -15.90
C LYS A 93 -17.65 -7.16 -16.84
N GLU A 94 -17.04 -8.24 -17.31
CA GLU A 94 -15.90 -8.20 -18.24
C GLU A 94 -16.20 -7.43 -19.53
N ASP A 95 -17.45 -7.47 -19.99
CA ASP A 95 -17.90 -6.85 -21.23
C ASP A 95 -18.04 -5.32 -21.13
N ASP A 96 -18.19 -4.78 -19.92
CA ASP A 96 -18.35 -3.35 -19.67
C ASP A 96 -17.00 -2.61 -19.58
N LEU A 97 -15.88 -3.34 -19.64
CA LEU A 97 -14.53 -2.77 -19.54
C LEU A 97 -14.16 -2.03 -20.84
N ILE A 98 -13.68 -0.80 -20.70
CA ILE A 98 -13.27 0.03 -21.82
C ILE A 98 -11.74 0.03 -21.91
N GLU A 99 -11.20 -0.46 -23.04
CA GLU A 99 -9.76 -0.43 -23.32
C GLU A 99 -9.29 0.98 -23.70
N LEU A 100 -8.18 1.44 -23.09
CA LEU A 100 -7.61 2.75 -23.34
C LEU A 100 -6.72 2.78 -24.60
N ARG A 101 -7.26 3.30 -25.71
CA ARG A 101 -6.60 3.46 -27.01
C ARG A 101 -5.58 4.62 -26.99
N GLY A 102 -4.43 4.42 -26.37
CA GLY A 102 -3.35 5.41 -26.35
C GLY A 102 -2.21 5.12 -25.37
N ALA A 103 -2.46 4.23 -24.41
CA ALA A 103 -1.47 3.82 -23.39
C ALA A 103 -0.77 2.49 -23.72
N ALA A 104 -1.08 1.88 -24.86
CA ALA A 104 -0.49 0.61 -25.31
C ALA A 104 0.96 0.74 -25.82
N GLY A 105 1.52 1.96 -25.82
CA GLY A 105 2.93 2.22 -26.15
C GLY A 105 3.84 1.84 -24.99
N ALA A 106 4.03 0.52 -24.80
CA ALA A 106 5.05 -0.10 -23.96
C ALA A 106 5.40 0.68 -22.68
N ALA A 107 4.51 0.64 -21.69
CA ALA A 107 4.82 0.99 -20.30
C ALA A 107 5.77 -0.04 -19.65
N VAL A 108 6.73 -0.56 -20.41
CA VAL A 108 7.86 -1.31 -19.87
C VAL A 108 8.85 -0.24 -19.45
N PRO A 109 9.05 0.02 -18.14
CA PRO A 109 10.15 0.88 -17.73
C PRO A 109 11.43 0.30 -18.37
N PRO A 110 12.28 1.14 -19.00
CA PRO A 110 13.51 0.65 -19.60
C PRO A 110 14.24 -0.18 -18.56
N ARG A 111 14.48 -1.47 -18.87
CA ARG A 111 15.22 -2.34 -17.93
C ARG A 111 16.51 -1.63 -17.57
N LEU A 112 16.77 -1.51 -16.27
CA LEU A 112 18.00 -0.89 -15.82
C LEU A 112 19.18 -1.61 -16.50
N PRO A 113 20.12 -0.88 -17.12
CA PRO A 113 21.24 -1.49 -17.85
C PRO A 113 22.11 -2.39 -16.96
N SER A 114 21.96 -2.30 -15.64
CA SER A 114 22.65 -3.13 -14.64
C SER A 114 21.97 -4.47 -14.34
N SER A 115 20.66 -4.66 -14.57
CA SER A 115 19.91 -5.86 -14.11
C SER A 115 20.09 -7.10 -14.99
N SER A 116 21.09 -7.12 -15.88
CA SER A 116 21.39 -8.26 -16.78
C SER A 116 22.57 -9.12 -16.31
N SER A 117 23.28 -8.70 -15.26
CA SER A 117 24.41 -9.48 -14.71
C SER A 117 23.97 -10.30 -13.50
N ILE A 118 24.54 -11.50 -13.35
CA ILE A 118 24.32 -12.38 -12.20
C ILE A 118 24.42 -11.61 -10.85
N PRO A 119 25.46 -10.79 -10.58
CA PRO A 119 25.54 -10.07 -9.31
C PRO A 119 24.43 -9.03 -9.12
N ALA A 120 24.00 -8.34 -10.17
CA ALA A 120 22.95 -7.33 -10.06
C ALA A 120 21.59 -7.93 -9.74
N VAL A 121 21.25 -9.09 -10.34
CA VAL A 121 20.00 -9.80 -10.03
C VAL A 121 20.00 -10.30 -8.58
N LEU A 122 21.11 -10.86 -8.10
CA LEU A 122 21.22 -11.32 -6.71
C LEU A 122 21.09 -10.17 -5.70
N THR A 123 21.63 -9.00 -6.04
CA THR A 123 21.50 -7.81 -5.20
C THR A 123 20.04 -7.35 -5.14
N ALA A 124 19.36 -7.23 -6.28
CA ALA A 124 17.95 -6.86 -6.32
C ALA A 124 17.04 -7.84 -5.58
N LEU A 125 17.26 -9.16 -5.73
CA LEU A 125 16.50 -10.17 -4.99
C LEU A 125 16.72 -10.08 -3.48
N ARG A 126 17.94 -9.76 -3.06
CA ARG A 126 18.26 -9.53 -1.65
C ARG A 126 17.52 -8.30 -1.12
N ASP A 127 17.59 -7.18 -1.85
CA ASP A 127 16.99 -5.92 -1.42
C ASP A 127 15.46 -6.05 -1.30
N GLU A 128 14.80 -6.69 -2.27
CA GLU A 128 13.36 -6.97 -2.24
C GLU A 128 12.99 -7.91 -1.08
N TYR A 129 13.81 -8.93 -0.81
CA TYR A 129 13.58 -9.82 0.32
C TYR A 129 13.73 -9.08 1.66
N ASP A 130 14.80 -8.31 1.83
CA ASP A 130 15.07 -7.53 3.04
C ASP A 130 13.93 -6.53 3.30
N ALA A 131 13.38 -5.89 2.25
CA ALA A 131 12.20 -5.03 2.34
C ALA A 131 10.95 -5.79 2.83
N SER A 132 10.63 -6.95 2.24
CA SER A 132 9.47 -7.77 2.64
C SER A 132 9.56 -8.27 4.09
N ALA A 133 10.79 -8.59 4.54
CA ALA A 133 11.05 -9.06 5.89
C ALA A 133 10.83 -7.95 6.94
N LEU A 134 11.29 -6.73 6.65
CA LEU A 134 11.09 -5.56 7.50
C LEU A 134 9.61 -5.15 7.57
N GLU A 135 8.88 -5.20 6.45
CA GLU A 135 7.44 -4.95 6.42
C GLU A 135 6.70 -5.96 7.31
N THR A 136 6.97 -7.26 7.14
CA THR A 136 6.35 -8.32 7.93
C THR A 136 6.64 -8.15 9.43
N PHE A 137 7.86 -7.76 9.78
CA PHE A 137 8.22 -7.46 11.16
C PHE A 137 7.43 -6.25 11.71
N GLY A 138 7.32 -5.17 10.93
CA GLY A 138 6.54 -3.98 11.29
C GLY A 138 5.06 -4.30 11.52
N LEU A 139 4.45 -5.07 10.61
CA LEU A 139 3.05 -5.52 10.72
C LEU A 139 2.83 -6.41 11.96
N ARG A 140 3.77 -7.31 12.29
CA ARG A 140 3.66 -8.12 13.51
C ARG A 140 3.79 -7.27 14.77
N LYS A 141 4.65 -6.26 14.76
CA LYS A 141 4.83 -5.35 15.90
C LYS A 141 3.54 -4.54 16.15
N SER A 142 2.95 -3.95 15.12
CA SER A 142 1.69 -3.19 15.26
C SER A 142 0.52 -4.08 15.71
N LEU A 143 0.48 -5.34 15.26
CA LEU A 143 -0.49 -6.33 15.73
C LEU A 143 -0.35 -6.60 17.23
N MET A 144 0.87 -6.80 17.74
CA MET A 144 1.09 -7.03 19.18
C MET A 144 0.77 -5.79 20.01
N GLU A 145 1.06 -4.60 19.50
CA GLU A 145 0.72 -3.32 20.13
C GLU A 145 -0.79 -3.12 20.24
N THR A 146 -1.54 -3.27 19.15
CA THR A 146 -3.01 -3.17 19.15
C THR A 146 -3.67 -4.21 20.07
N ARG A 147 -3.13 -5.44 20.14
CA ARG A 147 -3.58 -6.46 21.12
C ARG A 147 -3.35 -6.02 22.57
N ARG A 148 -2.20 -5.39 22.85
CA ARG A 148 -1.89 -4.86 24.19
C ARG A 148 -2.82 -3.70 24.54
N GLU A 149 -3.03 -2.77 23.62
CA GLU A 149 -3.96 -1.64 23.81
C GLU A 149 -5.39 -2.11 24.07
N LEU A 150 -5.86 -3.09 23.29
CA LEU A 150 -7.19 -3.69 23.47
C LEU A 150 -7.34 -4.35 24.84
N SER A 151 -6.39 -5.21 25.25
CA SER A 151 -6.46 -5.87 26.56
C SER A 151 -6.43 -4.86 27.71
N GLN A 152 -5.59 -3.82 27.60
CA GLN A 152 -5.58 -2.73 28.58
C GLN A 152 -6.92 -1.97 28.62
N ALA A 153 -7.54 -1.70 27.47
CA ALA A 153 -8.85 -1.05 27.40
C ALA A 153 -9.94 -1.89 28.06
N LEU A 154 -9.95 -3.21 27.83
CA LEU A 154 -10.90 -4.12 28.47
C LEU A 154 -10.71 -4.19 29.99
N TYR A 155 -9.47 -4.22 30.49
CA TYR A 155 -9.20 -4.15 31.94
C TYR A 155 -9.70 -2.83 32.56
N ARG A 156 -9.60 -1.71 31.83
CA ARG A 156 -10.15 -0.42 32.30
C ARG A 156 -11.67 -0.43 32.36
N VAL A 157 -12.34 -1.09 31.40
CA VAL A 157 -13.80 -1.21 31.37
C VAL A 157 -14.32 -2.12 32.49
N ASP A 158 -13.62 -3.23 32.79
CA ASP A 158 -14.03 -4.18 33.83
C ASP A 158 -13.81 -3.64 35.26
N ALA A 159 -12.86 -2.70 35.43
CA ALA A 159 -12.58 -2.06 36.71
C ALA A 159 -13.46 -0.83 37.02
N ALA A 160 -14.31 -0.39 36.09
CA ALA A 160 -15.17 0.79 36.20
C ALA A 160 -16.60 0.41 36.60
#